data_AF-A0A0R2IR45-F1
#
_entry.id   AF-A0A0R2IR45-F1
#
_cell.length_a   1.000
_cell.length_b   1.000
_cell.length_c   1.000
_cell.angle_alpha   90.00
_cell.angle_beta   90.00
_cell.angle_gamma   90.00
#
_symmetry.space_group_name_H-M   'P 1'
#
loop_
_entity.id
_entity.type
_entity.pdbx_description
1 polymer ?
#
loop_
_entity_poly.entity_id
_entity_poly.type
_entity_poly.pdbx_seq_one_letter_code
_entity_poly.pdbx_strand_id
1 'polypeptide(L)'
;MNSLILAASTAVNTKIAVVLGLIIFIVLFFKLIMGFIKFCFRHPVIFIVLLLCGGLGFLFNFLLAGILILAVVGGGIVLMVLNGFDD
;
A
#
# COMPACT_ATOMS: atom_id res chain seq x y z
N MET A 1 1.86 -15.86 33.74
CA MET A 1 3.05 -16.06 32.89
C MET A 1 2.67 -16.26 31.42
N ASN A 2 1.59 -16.98 31.11
CA ASN A 2 1.14 -17.17 29.71
C ASN A 2 0.71 -15.86 29.01
N SER A 3 0.08 -14.91 29.71
CA SER A 3 -0.32 -13.61 29.14
C SER A 3 0.85 -12.70 28.77
N LEU A 4 1.96 -12.75 29.53
CA LEU A 4 3.17 -11.98 29.26
C LEU A 4 3.96 -12.54 28.07
N ILE A 5 4.00 -13.87 27.92
CA ILE A 5 4.61 -14.53 26.77
C ILE A 5 3.77 -14.28 25.50
N LEU A 6 2.44 -14.30 25.61
CA LEU A 6 1.52 -13.99 24.50
C LEU A 6 1.60 -12.50 24.08
N ALA A 7 1.73 -11.58 25.05
CA ALA A 7 1.96 -10.15 24.78
C ALA A 7 3.34 -9.88 24.15
N ALA A 8 4.36 -10.64 24.55
CA ALA A 8 5.69 -10.54 23.96
C ALA A 8 5.74 -11.11 22.54
N SER A 9 5.08 -12.25 22.29
CA SER A 9 5.03 -12.86 20.95
C SER A 9 4.22 -12.01 19.96
N THR A 10 3.09 -11.45 20.40
CA THR A 10 2.30 -10.49 19.59
C THR A 10 3.10 -9.23 19.30
N ALA A 11 3.89 -8.69 20.24
CA ALA A 11 4.74 -7.53 20.00
C ALA A 11 5.82 -7.78 18.93
N VAL A 12 6.39 -8.99 18.87
CA VAL A 12 7.37 -9.38 17.85
C VAL A 12 6.69 -9.60 16.49
N ASN A 13 5.56 -10.32 16.47
CA ASN A 13 4.79 -10.60 15.25
C ASN A 13 4.21 -9.32 14.62
N THR A 14 3.78 -8.36 15.45
CA THR A 14 3.28 -7.06 14.98
C THR A 14 4.39 -6.26 14.29
N LYS A 15 5.61 -6.26 14.83
CA LYS A 15 6.75 -5.58 14.19
C LYS A 15 7.06 -6.19 12.83
N ILE A 16 7.03 -7.52 12.72
CA ILE A 16 7.27 -8.23 11.46
C ILE A 16 6.18 -7.90 10.43
N ALA A 17 4.91 -7.94 10.83
CA ALA A 17 3.78 -7.60 9.96
C ALA A 17 3.85 -6.15 9.45
N VAL A 18 4.21 -5.20 10.31
CA VAL A 18 4.38 -3.78 9.93
C VAL A 18 5.53 -3.63 8.94
N VAL A 19 6.68 -4.28 9.17
CA VAL A 19 7.83 -4.23 8.25
C VAL A 19 7.47 -4.86 6.90
N LEU A 20 6.77 -6.00 6.88
CA LEU A 20 6.33 -6.64 5.64
C LEU A 20 5.36 -5.74 4.86
N GLY A 21 4.37 -5.17 5.55
CA GLY A 21 3.41 -4.24 4.96
C GLY A 21 4.09 -3.00 4.37
N LEU A 22 5.09 -2.46 5.07
CA LEU A 22 5.88 -1.33 4.60
C LEU A 22 6.66 -1.67 3.31
N ILE A 23 7.31 -2.84 3.26
CA ILE A 23 8.06 -3.29 2.08
C ILE A 23 7.12 -3.43 0.87
N ILE A 24 5.98 -4.10 1.05
CA ILE A 24 4.97 -4.28 0.00
C ILE A 24 4.44 -2.92 -0.49
N PHE A 25 4.15 -2.01 0.45
CA PHE A 25 3.70 -0.66 0.13
C PHE A 25 4.76 0.10 -0.69
N ILE A 26 6.03 0.06 -0.29
CA ILE A 26 7.13 0.71 -1.02
C ILE A 26 7.25 0.15 -2.44
N VAL A 27 7.18 -1.18 -2.61
CA VAL A 27 7.24 -1.82 -3.93
C VAL A 27 6.07 -1.39 -4.82
N LEU A 28 4.85 -1.41 -4.30
CA LEU A 28 3.65 -0.96 -5.02
C LEU A 28 3.72 0.53 -5.36
N PHE A 29 4.25 1.35 -4.44
CA PHE A 29 4.43 2.78 -4.62
C PHE A 29 5.45 3.12 -5.72
N PHE A 30 6.61 2.45 -5.75
CA PHE A 30 7.57 2.63 -6.84
C PHE A 30 6.98 2.20 -8.19
N LYS A 31 6.24 1.09 -8.21
CA LYS A 31 5.55 0.61 -9.42
C LYS A 31 4.50 1.62 -9.91
N LEU A 32 3.81 2.29 -8.98
CA LEU A 32 2.88 3.37 -9.28
C LEU A 32 3.60 4.57 -9.91
N ILE A 33 4.64 5.09 -9.26
CA ILE A 33 5.41 6.23 -9.77
C ILE A 33 5.94 5.93 -11.16
N MET A 34 6.53 4.75 -11.36
CA MET A 34 7.09 4.38 -12.65
C MET A 34 6.00 4.26 -13.73
N GLY A 35 4.83 3.72 -13.38
CA GLY A 35 3.66 3.66 -14.26
C GLY A 35 3.11 5.05 -14.60
N PHE A 36 3.06 5.95 -13.61
CA PHE A 36 2.57 7.31 -13.74
C PHE A 36 3.50 8.15 -14.63
N ILE A 37 4.81 8.06 -14.42
CA ILE A 37 5.82 8.69 -15.29
C ILE A 37 5.67 8.16 -16.72
N LYS A 38 5.55 6.84 -16.90
CA LYS A 38 5.38 6.23 -18.23
C LYS A 38 4.07 6.68 -18.90
N PHE A 39 3.01 6.90 -18.13
CA PHE A 39 1.75 7.47 -18.62
C PHE A 39 1.91 8.93 -19.07
N CYS A 40 2.60 9.76 -18.27
CA CYS A 40 2.91 11.14 -18.62
C CYS A 40 3.67 11.24 -19.95
N PHE A 41 4.66 10.37 -20.17
CA PHE A 41 5.42 10.34 -21.42
C PHE A 41 4.64 9.73 -22.60
N ARG A 42 3.68 8.82 -22.36
CA ARG A 42 2.92 8.17 -23.45
C ARG A 42 1.78 9.02 -23.99
N HIS A 43 1.22 9.92 -23.19
CA HIS A 43 0.12 10.79 -23.59
C HIS A 43 0.42 12.28 -23.32
N PRO A 44 1.31 12.89 -24.12
CA PRO A 44 1.78 14.27 -23.89
C PRO A 44 0.64 15.31 -23.91
N VAL A 45 -0.41 15.07 -24.70
CA VAL A 45 -1.58 15.99 -24.77
C VAL A 45 -2.40 15.94 -23.48
N ILE A 46 -2.69 14.74 -22.97
CA ILE A 46 -3.45 14.55 -21.72
C ILE A 46 -2.66 15.09 -20.53
N PHE A 47 -1.33 14.90 -20.55
CA PHE A 47 -0.41 15.47 -19.58
C PHE A 47 -0.52 17.00 -19.55
N ILE A 48 -0.44 17.69 -20.69
CA ILE A 48 -0.53 19.16 -20.75
C ILE A 48 -1.88 19.66 -20.23
N VAL A 49 -2.99 19.01 -20.57
CA VAL A 49 -4.33 19.37 -20.07
C VAL A 49 -4.43 19.17 -18.56
N LEU A 50 -3.96 18.02 -18.04
CA LEU A 50 -3.90 17.75 -16.61
C LEU A 50 -2.94 18.68 -15.87
N LEU A 51 -1.91 19.19 -16.53
CA LEU A 51 -0.92 20.11 -15.96
C LEU A 51 -1.48 21.54 -15.87
N LEU A 52 -2.19 21.99 -16.91
CA LEU A 52 -2.90 23.28 -16.92
C LEU A 52 -4.09 23.30 -15.94
N CYS A 53 -4.80 22.18 -15.80
CA CYS A 53 -5.96 22.06 -14.91
C CYS A 53 -5.59 21.58 -13.49
N GLY A 54 -4.30 21.37 -13.21
CA GLY A 54 -3.82 20.83 -11.91
C GLY A 54 -4.23 19.38 -11.59
N GLY A 55 -4.95 18.71 -12.49
CA GLY A 55 -5.47 17.34 -12.32
C GLY A 55 -4.40 16.25 -12.22
N LEU A 56 -3.14 16.57 -12.55
CA LEU A 56 -2.03 15.61 -12.43
C LEU A 56 -1.81 15.17 -10.98
N GLY A 57 -1.85 16.11 -10.04
CA GLY A 57 -1.75 15.81 -8.60
C GLY A 57 -2.97 15.05 -8.09
N PHE A 58 -4.16 15.37 -8.61
CA PHE A 58 -5.40 14.67 -8.25
C PHE A 58 -5.37 13.21 -8.71
N LEU A 59 -4.96 12.95 -9.95
CA LEU A 59 -4.86 11.60 -10.49
C LEU A 59 -3.84 10.76 -9.73
N PHE A 60 -2.67 11.35 -9.41
CA PHE A 60 -1.67 10.67 -8.59
C PHE A 60 -2.19 10.32 -7.20
N ASN A 61 -2.86 11.28 -6.53
CA ASN A 61 -3.42 11.07 -5.19
C ASN A 61 -4.54 10.01 -5.20
N PHE A 62 -5.39 10.00 -6.23
CA PHE A 62 -6.42 8.97 -6.41
C PHE A 62 -5.82 7.58 -6.56
N LEU A 63 -4.78 7.42 -7.40
CA LEU A 63 -4.10 6.13 -7.55
C LEU A 63 -3.35 5.71 -6.28
N LEU A 64 -2.74 6.66 -5.57
CA LEU A 64 -2.05 6.43 -4.30
C LEU A 64 -3.03 5.96 -3.23
N ALA A 65 -4.18 6.62 -3.10
CA ALA A 65 -5.26 6.21 -2.20
C ALA A 65 -5.75 4.80 -2.53
N GLY A 66 -5.92 4.46 -3.82
CA GLY A 66 -6.29 3.11 -4.26
C GLY A 66 -5.29 2.04 -3.82
N ILE A 67 -3.99 2.29 -3.96
CA ILE A 67 -2.93 1.37 -3.50
C ILE A 67 -2.91 1.25 -1.97
N LEU A 68 -3.13 2.36 -1.28
CA LEU A 68 -3.15 2.40 0.19
C LEU A 68 -4.32 1.57 0.73
N ILE A 69 -5.50 1.69 0.12
CA ILE A 69 -6.66 0.85 0.42
C ILE A 69 -6.36 -0.62 0.11
N LEU A 70 -5.77 -0.93 -1.05
CA LEU A 70 -5.37 -2.29 -1.40
C LEU A 70 -4.38 -2.90 -0.40
N ALA A 71 -3.44 -2.11 0.12
CA ALA A 71 -2.48 -2.55 1.12
C ALA A 71 -3.16 -2.83 2.47
N VAL A 72 -4.09 -1.98 2.90
CA VAL A 72 -4.85 -2.17 4.15
C VAL A 72 -5.80 -3.36 4.06
N VAL A 73 -6.59 -3.43 2.98
CA VAL A 73 -7.54 -4.52 2.74
C VAL A 73 -6.79 -5.85 2.55
N GLY A 74 -5.73 -5.86 1.74
CA GLY A 74 -4.90 -7.05 1.55
C GLY A 74 -4.24 -7.52 2.85
N GLY A 75 -3.63 -6.61 3.61
CA GLY A 75 -3.02 -6.93 4.90
C GLY A 75 -4.04 -7.41 5.94
N GLY A 76 -5.21 -6.79 5.99
CA GLY A 76 -6.31 -7.18 6.87
C GLY A 76 -6.90 -8.54 6.53
N ILE A 77 -7.10 -8.85 5.25
CA ILE A 77 -7.57 -10.16 4.79
C ILE A 77 -6.55 -11.25 5.12
N VAL A 78 -5.25 -11.02 4.89
CA VAL A 78 -4.20 -11.99 5.22
C VAL A 78 -4.16 -12.27 6.73
N LEU A 79 -4.27 -11.24 7.57
CA LEU A 79 -4.35 -11.42 9.02
C LEU A 79 -5.61 -12.15 9.46
N MET A 80 -6.76 -11.85 8.86
CA MET A 80 -8.03 -12.53 9.16
C MET A 80 -7.98 -14.01 8.77
N VAL A 81 -7.35 -14.32 7.65
CA VAL A 81 -7.14 -15.70 7.17
C VAL A 81 -6.15 -16.43 8.07
N LEU A 82 -5.00 -15.84 8.44
CA LEU A 82 -4.05 -16.47 9.37
C LEU A 82 -4.66 -16.74 10.75
N ASN A 83 -5.47 -15.81 11.26
CA ASN A 83 -6.10 -15.94 12.57
C ASN A 83 -7.26 -16.96 12.58
N GLY A 84 -7.79 -17.33 11.41
CA GLY A 84 -8.78 -18.40 11.24
C GLY A 84 -8.18 -19.80 11.06
N PHE A 85 -6.86 -19.93 10.97
CA PHE A 85 -6.14 -21.21 10.93
C PHE A 85 -5.55 -21.62 12.29
N ASP A 86 -5.78 -20.82 13.34
CA ASP A 86 -5.39 -21.09 14.73
C ASP A 86 -6.50 -21.84 15.53
N ASP A 87 -7.50 -22.39 14.84
CA ASP A 87 -8.49 -23.37 15.37
C ASP A 87 -8.16 -24.81 14.90
#